data_AF-A0A946IZJ2-F1
#
_entry.id   AF-A0A946IZJ2-F1
#
_cell.length_a   1.000
_cell.length_b   1.000
_cell.length_c   1.000
_cell.angle_alpha   90.00
_cell.angle_beta   90.00
_cell.angle_gamma   90.00
#
_symmetry.space_group_name_H-M   'P 1'
#
loop_
_entity.id
_entity.type
_entity.pdbx_description
1 polymer ?
#
loop_
_entity_poly.entity_id
_entity_poly.type
_entity_poly.pdbx_seq_one_letter_code
_entity_poly.pdbx_strand_id
1 'polypeptide(L)'
;IYLEKFKSDDILLKSISLGTIGDCFSELNQPDEAFEYYQKAFKHNENIYTTPKYLFKAALIGSEIGKYKPAINFLNRIKDEFPDSYESSLVEVQLGRIENLNN
;
A
#
# COMPACT_ATOMS: atom_id res chain seq x y z
N ILE A 1 -0.08 -3.66 -32.05
CA ILE A 1 0.02 -3.11 -30.68
C ILE A 1 -0.58 -4.11 -29.69
N TYR A 2 0.10 -5.25 -29.48
CA TYR A 2 -0.27 -6.25 -28.46
C TYR A 2 0.79 -6.36 -27.35
N LEU A 3 2.02 -5.92 -27.63
CA LEU A 3 3.16 -6.07 -26.73
C LEU A 3 3.13 -5.13 -25.51
N GLU A 4 2.58 -3.91 -25.66
CA GLU A 4 2.49 -2.94 -24.55
C GLU A 4 1.44 -3.33 -23.51
N LYS A 5 0.28 -3.85 -23.96
CA LYS A 5 -0.76 -4.36 -23.06
C LYS A 5 -0.27 -5.58 -22.28
N PHE A 6 0.32 -6.56 -22.97
CA PHE A 6 0.87 -7.76 -22.32
C PHE A 6 1.96 -7.42 -21.30
N LYS A 7 2.88 -6.50 -21.61
CA LYS A 7 3.88 -6.02 -20.64
C LYS A 7 3.26 -5.29 -19.46
N SER A 8 2.25 -4.45 -19.70
CA SER A 8 1.58 -3.70 -18.63
C SER A 8 0.83 -4.65 -17.69
N ASP A 9 0.13 -5.64 -18.25
CA ASP A 9 -0.55 -6.68 -17.49
C ASP A 9 0.45 -7.49 -16.66
N ASP A 10 1.56 -7.97 -17.23
CA ASP A 10 2.58 -8.73 -16.49
C ASP A 10 3.16 -7.94 -15.31
N ILE A 11 3.41 -6.63 -15.51
CA ILE A 11 3.94 -5.75 -14.48
C ILE A 11 2.90 -5.53 -13.36
N LEU A 12 1.63 -5.29 -13.72
CA LEU A 12 0.54 -5.18 -12.76
C LEU A 12 0.31 -6.51 -12.02
N LEU A 13 0.34 -7.64 -12.72
CA LEU A 13 0.21 -8.99 -12.15
C LEU A 13 1.27 -9.23 -11.08
N LYS A 14 2.50 -8.75 -11.28
CA LYS A 14 3.56 -8.92 -10.29
C LYS A 14 3.31 -8.08 -9.04
N SER A 15 2.89 -6.83 -9.17
CA SER A 15 2.46 -6.00 -8.03
C SER A 15 1.29 -6.64 -7.29
N ILE A 16 0.30 -7.17 -8.02
CA ILE A 16 -0.85 -7.87 -7.44
C ILE A 16 -0.40 -9.10 -6.66
N SER A 17 0.43 -9.95 -7.25
CA SER A 17 0.96 -11.16 -6.61
C SER A 17 1.70 -10.84 -5.32
N LEU A 18 2.58 -9.84 -5.31
CA LEU A 18 3.30 -9.40 -4.11
C LEU A 18 2.33 -8.89 -3.03
N GLY A 19 1.32 -8.13 -3.43
CA GLY A 19 0.29 -7.63 -2.53
C GLY A 19 -0.56 -8.74 -1.92
N THR A 20 -0.97 -9.72 -2.73
CA THR A 20 -1.73 -10.90 -2.26
C THR A 20 -0.91 -11.75 -1.30
N ILE A 21 0.40 -11.88 -1.49
CA ILE A 21 1.28 -12.53 -0.51
C ILE A 21 1.27 -11.73 0.81
N GLY A 22 1.29 -10.40 0.73
CA GLY A 22 1.12 -9.53 1.91
C GLY A 22 -0.22 -9.73 2.62
N ASP A 23 -1.32 -9.88 1.85
CA ASP A 23 -2.64 -10.20 2.38
C ASP A 23 -2.60 -11.54 3.15
N CYS A 24 -2.00 -12.60 2.58
CA CYS A 24 -1.86 -13.89 3.24
C CYS A 24 -1.04 -13.81 4.55
N PHE A 25 0.08 -13.08 4.57
CA PHE A 25 0.84 -12.88 5.82
C PHE A 25 0.01 -12.13 6.87
N SER A 26 -0.78 -11.14 6.45
CA SER A 26 -1.69 -10.42 7.35
C SER A 26 -2.75 -11.35 7.95
N GLU A 27 -3.33 -12.24 7.15
CA GLU A 27 -4.32 -13.23 7.60
C GLU A 27 -3.73 -14.29 8.54
N LEU A 28 -2.43 -14.57 8.41
CA LEU A 28 -1.68 -15.47 9.28
C LEU A 28 -1.17 -14.80 10.56
N ASN A 29 -1.61 -13.57 10.87
CA ASN A 29 -1.11 -12.76 11.99
C ASN A 29 0.41 -12.55 11.95
N GLN A 30 0.97 -12.37 10.75
CA GLN A 30 2.39 -12.06 10.50
C GLN A 30 2.52 -10.63 9.92
N PRO A 31 2.31 -9.59 10.75
CA PRO A 31 2.16 -8.23 10.25
C PRO A 31 3.47 -7.60 9.75
N ASP A 32 4.63 -7.99 10.29
CA ASP A 32 5.93 -7.50 9.81
C ASP A 32 6.20 -7.97 8.37
N GLU A 33 5.95 -9.25 8.07
CA GLU A 33 6.07 -9.80 6.73
C GLU A 33 5.04 -9.19 5.77
N ALA A 34 3.79 -9.02 6.22
CA ALA A 34 2.76 -8.34 5.44
C ALA A 34 3.19 -6.93 5.04
N PHE A 35 3.71 -6.17 6.00
CA PHE A 35 4.23 -4.82 5.79
C PHE A 35 5.36 -4.78 4.76
N GLU A 36 6.29 -5.73 4.80
CA GLU A 36 7.35 -5.84 3.78
C GLU A 36 6.78 -6.14 2.39
N TYR A 37 5.83 -7.06 2.28
CA TYR A 37 5.28 -7.47 0.99
C TYR A 37 4.42 -6.40 0.34
N TYR A 38 3.65 -5.62 1.12
CA TYR A 38 2.97 -4.45 0.58
C TYR A 38 3.96 -3.39 0.07
N GLN A 39 5.09 -3.19 0.77
CA GLN A 39 6.15 -2.32 0.28
C GLN A 39 6.78 -2.82 -1.02
N LYS A 40 7.03 -4.13 -1.12
CA LYS A 40 7.51 -4.73 -2.36
C LYS A 40 6.49 -4.52 -3.50
N ALA A 41 5.20 -4.65 -3.21
CA ALA A 41 4.13 -4.49 -4.19
C ALA A 41 4.06 -3.07 -4.75
N PHE A 42 4.02 -2.03 -3.90
CA PHE A 42 3.93 -0.65 -4.40
C PHE A 42 5.25 -0.15 -5.02
N LYS A 43 6.41 -0.69 -4.62
CA LYS A 43 7.73 -0.34 -5.20
C LYS A 43 8.05 -1.08 -6.50
N HIS A 44 7.42 -2.24 -6.76
CA HIS A 44 7.71 -3.03 -7.95
C HIS A 44 7.36 -2.27 -9.24
N ASN A 45 6.18 -1.66 -9.24
CA ASN A 45 5.75 -0.79 -10.32
C ASN A 45 4.80 0.28 -9.79
N GLU A 46 5.23 1.53 -9.89
CA GLU A 46 4.39 2.67 -9.54
C GLU A 46 3.37 2.93 -10.65
N ASN A 47 2.09 2.84 -10.31
CA ASN A 47 0.97 3.07 -11.20
C ASN A 47 -0.30 3.44 -10.42
N ILE A 48 -1.27 4.04 -11.12
CA ILE A 48 -2.49 4.59 -10.51
C ILE A 48 -3.46 3.53 -9.95
N TYR A 49 -3.26 2.24 -10.26
CA TYR A 49 -4.20 1.17 -9.90
C TYR A 49 -3.77 0.40 -8.65
N THR A 50 -2.50 0.01 -8.56
CA THR A 50 -1.99 -0.84 -7.48
C THR A 50 -1.22 -0.07 -6.42
N THR A 51 -0.56 1.03 -6.78
CA THR A 51 0.27 1.79 -5.84
C THR A 51 -0.53 2.41 -4.69
N PRO A 52 -1.64 3.15 -4.92
CA PRO A 52 -2.41 3.72 -3.80
C PRO A 52 -2.95 2.62 -2.88
N LYS A 53 -3.45 1.51 -3.46
CA LYS A 53 -3.94 0.34 -2.72
C LYS A 53 -2.89 -0.26 -1.77
N TYR A 54 -1.67 -0.49 -2.26
CA TYR A 54 -0.63 -1.13 -1.47
C TYR A 54 0.11 -0.17 -0.54
N LEU A 55 0.19 1.12 -0.89
CA LEU A 55 0.59 2.16 0.07
C LEU A 55 -0.37 2.20 1.27
N PHE A 56 -1.68 2.12 0.99
CA PHE A 56 -2.71 2.19 2.03
C PHE A 56 -2.64 0.98 2.95
N LYS A 57 -2.58 -0.23 2.38
CA LYS A 57 -2.39 -1.48 3.15
C LYS A 57 -1.10 -1.47 3.98
N ALA A 58 0.01 -1.00 3.41
CA ALA A 58 1.27 -0.85 4.15
C ALA A 58 1.13 0.16 5.29
N ALA A 59 0.39 1.26 5.11
CA ALA A 59 0.15 2.23 6.17
C ALA A 59 -0.70 1.65 7.31
N LEU A 60 -1.76 0.91 6.99
CA LEU A 60 -2.61 0.27 7.99
C LEU A 60 -1.80 -0.71 8.85
N ILE A 61 -1.15 -1.69 8.23
CA ILE A 61 -0.33 -2.66 8.98
C ILE A 61 0.83 -1.96 9.69
N GLY A 62 1.51 -1.03 9.02
CA GLY A 62 2.58 -0.25 9.62
C GLY A 62 2.14 0.47 10.90
N SER A 63 0.91 1.00 10.93
CA SER A 63 0.36 1.59 12.15
C SER A 63 0.12 0.57 13.27
N GLU A 64 -0.29 -0.65 12.94
CA GLU A 64 -0.56 -1.72 13.92
C GLU A 64 0.73 -2.22 14.59
N ILE A 65 1.84 -2.25 13.85
CA ILE A 65 3.16 -2.66 14.37
C ILE A 65 4.02 -1.47 14.85
N GLY A 66 3.42 -0.31 15.11
CA GLY A 66 4.10 0.86 15.67
C GLY A 66 5.05 1.59 14.71
N LYS A 67 5.04 1.26 13.41
CA LYS A 67 5.79 1.95 12.35
C LYS A 67 5.04 3.21 11.89
N TYR A 68 4.71 4.10 12.83
CA TYR A 68 3.85 5.27 12.59
C TYR A 68 4.43 6.24 11.56
N LYS A 69 5.73 6.56 11.64
CA LYS A 69 6.38 7.48 10.70
C LYS A 69 6.32 6.97 9.24
N PRO A 70 6.71 5.71 8.94
CA PRO A 70 6.47 5.13 7.62
C PRO A 70 4.99 5.15 7.20
N ALA A 71 4.06 4.80 8.10
CA ALA A 71 2.64 4.77 7.80
C ALA A 71 2.10 6.15 7.39
N ILE A 72 2.43 7.20 8.15
CA ILE A 72 2.08 8.59 7.83
C ILE A 72 2.66 9.00 6.47
N ASN A 73 3.93 8.66 6.22
CA ASN A 73 4.55 8.98 4.93
C ASN A 73 3.84 8.29 3.76
N PHE A 74 3.44 7.02 3.89
CA PHE A 74 2.71 6.31 2.83
C PHE A 74 1.33 6.90 2.59
N LEU A 75 0.64 7.33 3.64
CA LEU A 75 -0.64 8.02 3.56
C LEU A 75 -0.52 9.38 2.85
N ASN A 76 0.51 10.18 3.18
CA ASN A 76 0.76 11.45 2.51
C ASN A 76 1.06 11.25 1.02
N ARG A 77 1.85 10.24 0.66
CA ARG A 77 2.08 9.87 -0.75
C ARG A 77 0.77 9.59 -1.49
N ILE A 78 -0.22 8.95 -0.85
CA ILE A 78 -1.52 8.71 -1.49
C ILE A 78 -2.21 10.03 -1.83
N LYS A 79 -2.24 11.00 -0.90
CA LYS A 79 -2.85 12.31 -1.14
C LYS A 79 -2.12 13.09 -2.24
N ASP A 80 -0.79 13.04 -2.23
CA ASP A 80 0.04 13.86 -3.11
C ASP A 80 0.11 13.27 -4.54
N GLU A 81 0.26 11.96 -4.66
CA GLU A 81 0.51 11.27 -5.94
C GLU A 81 -0.77 10.68 -6.54
N PHE A 82 -1.79 10.36 -5.73
CA PHE A 82 -2.99 9.63 -6.15
C PHE A 82 -4.30 10.26 -5.64
N PRO A 83 -4.53 11.57 -5.83
CA PRO A 83 -5.65 12.29 -5.21
C PRO A 83 -7.04 11.75 -5.61
N ASP A 84 -7.18 11.20 -6.81
CA ASP A 84 -8.44 10.66 -7.35
C ASP A 84 -8.68 9.17 -6.98
N SER A 85 -7.74 8.54 -6.27
CA SER A 85 -7.89 7.15 -5.83
C SER A 85 -8.96 7.01 -4.74
N TYR A 86 -9.53 5.81 -4.64
CA TYR A 86 -10.43 5.49 -3.53
C TYR A 86 -9.71 5.63 -2.19
N GLU A 87 -8.46 5.19 -2.10
CA GLU A 87 -7.63 5.24 -0.89
C GLU A 87 -7.40 6.67 -0.41
N SER A 88 -7.25 7.65 -1.32
CA SER A 88 -7.10 9.08 -0.98
C SER A 88 -8.24 9.58 -0.10
N SER A 89 -9.49 9.17 -0.39
CA SER A 89 -10.66 9.55 0.40
C SER A 89 -10.64 9.01 1.84
N LEU A 90 -9.83 8.00 2.12
CA LEU A 90 -9.69 7.37 3.43
C LEU A 90 -8.50 7.90 4.24
N VAL A 91 -7.58 8.64 3.60
CA VAL A 91 -6.30 9.02 4.21
C VAL A 91 -6.50 9.86 5.46
N GLU A 92 -7.35 10.88 5.42
CA GLU A 92 -7.49 11.83 6.54
C GLU A 92 -7.94 11.13 7.82
N VAL A 93 -8.87 10.18 7.71
CA VAL A 93 -9.34 9.38 8.84
C VAL A 93 -8.21 8.52 9.40
N GLN A 94 -7.38 7.91 8.54
CA GLN A 94 -6.27 7.08 9.01
C GLN A 94 -5.13 7.90 9.61
N LEU A 95 -4.82 9.10 9.08
CA LEU A 95 -3.85 10.01 9.67
C LEU A 95 -4.26 10.40 11.10
N GLY A 96 -5.50 10.85 11.29
CA GLY A 96 -6.01 11.20 12.62
C GLY A 96 -6.01 10.01 13.59
N ARG A 97 -6.30 8.79 13.10
CA ARG A 97 -6.16 7.57 13.91
C ARG A 97 -4.70 7.33 14.35
N ILE A 98 -3.74 7.43 13.43
CA ILE A 98 -2.33 7.18 13.72
C ILE A 98 -1.77 8.23 14.69
N GLU A 99 -2.12 9.51 14.50
CA GLU A 99 -1.71 10.59 15.41
C GLU A 99 -2.19 10.32 16.85
N ASN A 100 -3.43 9.85 17.02
CA ASN A 100 -3.95 9.45 18.32
C ASN A 100 -3.24 8.24 18.93
N LEU A 101 -2.77 7.28 18.11
CA LEU A 101 -2.01 6.11 18.58
C LEU A 101 -0.56 6.42 18.94
N ASN A 102 -0.02 7.54 18.43
CA ASN A 102 1.37 7.96 18.61
C ASN A 102 1.54 9.00 19.75
N ASN A 103 0.44 9.45 20.37
CA ASN A 103 0.43 10.33 21.55
C ASN A 103 0.37 9.51 22.84
#